data_AF-A0A8E2EHG9-F1
#
_entry.id   AF-A0A8E2EHG9-F1
#
_cell.length_a   1.000
_cell.length_b   1.000
_cell.length_c   1.000
_cell.angle_alpha   90.00
_cell.angle_beta   90.00
_cell.angle_gamma   90.00
#
_symmetry.space_group_name_H-M   'P 1'
#
loop_
_entity.id
_entity.type
_entity.pdbx_description
1 polymer ?
#
loop_
_entity_poly.entity_id
_entity_poly.type
_entity_poly.pdbx_seq_one_letter_code
_entity_poly.pdbx_strand_id
1 'polypeptide(L)'
;TFIIPDDPPPDCPQRPQTPPLQVPRCLPKRPLQKARDSVRNTHLQSTRQYSQNAYIFGNCIMKYSLLPSTATQRELYNETVKLDDEGGDYLLHRWLQSFNSSHAAKYLFSV
;
A
#
# COMPACT_ATOMS: atom_id res chain seq x y z
N THR A 1 23.49 -35.71 4.25
CA THR A 1 23.74 -34.92 5.47
C THR A 1 25.02 -34.14 5.27
N PHE A 2 24.92 -32.83 5.04
CA PHE A 2 26.09 -31.96 4.91
C PHE A 2 26.33 -31.29 6.25
N ILE A 3 27.51 -31.51 6.84
CA ILE A 3 27.97 -30.85 8.05
C ILE A 3 28.68 -29.57 7.61
N ILE A 4 28.16 -28.41 8.03
CA ILE A 4 28.83 -27.12 7.86
C ILE A 4 29.82 -27.01 9.04
N PRO A 5 31.14 -26.89 8.80
CA PRO A 5 32.10 -26.67 9.88
C PRO A 5 31.89 -25.28 10.51
N ASP A 6 31.93 -25.24 11.84
CA ASP A 6 31.53 -24.12 12.71
C ASP A 6 32.68 -23.17 13.05
N ASP A 7 33.72 -23.08 12.20
CA ASP A 7 34.87 -22.20 12.47
C ASP A 7 34.89 -21.01 11.51
N PRO A 8 34.70 -19.76 12.00
CA PRO A 8 34.82 -18.57 11.18
C PRO A 8 36.30 -18.23 10.89
N PRO A 9 36.60 -17.63 9.71
CA PRO A 9 37.96 -17.30 9.32
C PRO A 9 38.59 -16.22 10.23
N PRO A 10 39.89 -16.31 10.54
CA PRO A 10 40.58 -15.37 11.42
C PRO A 10 41.01 -14.14 10.61
N ASP A 11 40.15 -13.11 10.57
CA ASP A 11 40.49 -11.67 10.43
C ASP A 11 39.27 -10.86 9.98
N CYS A 12 38.16 -10.97 10.71
CA CYS A 12 37.11 -9.97 10.61
C CYS A 12 37.47 -8.79 11.53
N PRO A 13 37.62 -7.56 11.02
CA PRO A 13 37.78 -6.39 11.88
C PRO A 13 36.56 -6.30 12.80
N GLN A 14 36.82 -6.33 14.11
CA GLN A 14 35.79 -6.25 15.14
C GLN A 14 34.99 -4.96 14.90
N ARG A 15 33.70 -5.12 14.56
CA ARG A 15 32.77 -4.00 14.48
C ARG A 15 32.79 -3.30 15.84
N PRO A 16 32.95 -1.96 15.91
CA PRO A 16 32.92 -1.25 17.18
C PRO A 16 31.65 -1.65 17.94
N GLN A 17 31.79 -2.14 19.17
CA GLN A 17 30.64 -2.47 20.00
C GLN A 17 29.90 -1.18 20.30
N THR A 18 28.87 -0.91 19.50
CA THR A 18 27.93 0.16 19.78
C THR A 18 27.19 -0.25 21.04
N PRO A 19 27.11 0.58 22.09
CA PRO A 19 26.33 0.24 23.27
C PRO A 19 24.91 -0.14 22.83
N PRO A 20 24.27 -1.15 23.44
CA PRO A 20 22.94 -1.54 23.06
C PRO A 20 22.06 -0.29 23.14
N LEU A 21 21.48 0.10 22.00
CA LEU A 21 20.41 1.09 21.96
C LEU A 21 19.39 0.64 23.01
N GLN A 22 19.25 1.41 24.08
CA GLN A 22 18.21 1.20 25.08
C GLN A 22 16.89 1.44 24.36
N VAL A 23 16.32 0.36 23.83
CA VAL A 23 15.00 0.38 23.23
C VAL A 23 14.05 0.67 24.38
N PRO A 24 13.38 1.84 24.44
CA PRO A 24 12.49 2.12 25.54
C PRO A 24 11.43 1.02 25.60
N ARG A 25 11.33 0.35 26.77
CA ARG A 25 10.30 -0.65 27.05
C ARG A 25 8.94 0.00 26.85
N CYS A 26 8.20 -0.51 25.88
CA CYS A 26 6.80 -0.18 25.57
C CYS A 26 6.52 1.32 25.35
N LEU A 27 6.56 1.74 24.08
CA LEU A 27 5.84 2.95 23.65
C LEU A 27 4.38 2.86 24.13
N PRO A 28 3.80 3.94 24.72
CA PRO A 28 2.41 3.91 25.16
C PRO A 28 1.52 3.53 23.97
N LYS A 29 0.65 2.51 24.15
CA LYS A 29 -0.24 1.95 23.11
C LYS A 29 -1.33 2.94 22.61
N ARG A 30 -1.15 4.25 22.71
CA ARG A 30 -2.20 5.26 22.51
C ARG A 30 -2.04 6.22 21.32
N PRO A 31 -0.88 6.37 20.63
CA PRO A 31 -0.86 7.01 19.32
C PRO A 31 -0.55 6.07 18.14
N LEU A 32 -0.41 4.75 18.37
CA LEU A 32 0.19 3.86 17.36
C LEU A 32 -0.69 3.52 16.13
N GLN A 33 -1.96 3.95 16.08
CA GLN A 33 -2.87 3.58 14.99
C GLN A 33 -3.71 4.74 14.43
N LYS A 34 -3.27 5.99 14.58
CA LYS A 34 -3.98 7.14 13.97
C LYS A 34 -3.66 7.34 12.48
N ALA A 35 -2.63 6.65 11.96
CA ALA A 35 -2.23 6.78 10.56
C ALA A 35 -3.34 6.33 9.59
N ARG A 36 -4.15 5.33 9.97
CA ARG A 36 -5.27 4.87 9.13
C ARG A 36 -6.33 5.97 8.93
N ASP A 37 -6.52 6.82 9.94
CA ASP A 37 -7.53 7.88 9.92
C ASP A 37 -7.05 9.09 9.08
N SER A 38 -5.76 9.13 8.73
CA SER A 38 -5.19 10.13 7.81
C SER A 38 -5.30 9.73 6.35
N VAL A 39 -5.68 8.49 6.05
CA VAL A 39 -5.87 8.03 4.68
C VAL A 39 -7.18 8.59 4.17
N ARG A 40 -7.09 9.36 3.09
CA ARG A 40 -8.23 9.94 2.41
C ARG A 40 -9.16 8.83 1.89
N ASN A 41 -10.43 8.86 2.29
CA ASN A 41 -11.45 8.04 1.64
C ASN A 41 -11.79 8.66 0.29
N THR A 42 -11.26 8.06 -0.77
CA THR A 42 -11.55 8.41 -2.17
C THR A 42 -12.44 7.35 -2.81
N HIS A 43 -13.16 7.73 -3.87
CA HIS A 43 -13.92 6.78 -4.68
C HIS A 43 -13.00 5.71 -5.27
N LEU A 44 -13.33 4.43 -5.08
CA LEU A 44 -12.45 3.31 -5.48
C LEU A 44 -12.11 3.32 -6.98
N GLN A 45 -13.02 3.80 -7.80
CA GLN A 45 -12.92 3.85 -9.26
C GLN A 45 -11.95 4.93 -9.73
N SER A 46 -11.71 5.94 -8.88
CA SER A 46 -10.78 7.04 -9.10
C SER A 46 -9.36 6.72 -8.65
N THR A 47 -9.16 5.59 -7.96
CA THR A 47 -7.87 5.20 -7.41
C THR A 47 -7.03 4.48 -8.45
N ARG A 48 -5.75 4.84 -8.53
CA ARG A 48 -4.75 4.11 -9.31
C ARG A 48 -4.39 2.81 -8.61
N GLN A 49 -4.36 1.71 -9.35
CA GLN A 49 -4.00 0.41 -8.82
C GLN A 49 -2.63 -0.01 -9.36
N TYR A 50 -1.90 -0.74 -8.53
CA TYR A 50 -0.55 -1.21 -8.82
C TYR A 50 -0.47 -2.69 -8.46
N SER A 51 0.36 -3.43 -9.18
CA SER A 51 0.54 -4.87 -8.97
C SER A 51 1.25 -5.22 -7.65
N GLN A 52 1.84 -4.23 -6.99
CA GLN A 52 2.69 -4.27 -5.79
C GLN A 52 3.96 -5.10 -5.93
N ASN A 53 3.84 -6.30 -6.48
CA ASN A 53 4.94 -7.19 -6.80
C ASN A 53 5.35 -7.03 -8.27
N ALA A 54 6.61 -7.40 -8.54
CA ALA A 54 7.15 -7.47 -9.89
C ALA A 54 6.99 -8.89 -10.45
N TYR A 55 6.77 -8.99 -11.75
CA TYR A 55 6.55 -10.25 -12.48
C TYR A 55 7.68 -10.46 -13.48
N ILE A 56 8.18 -11.69 -13.59
CA ILE A 56 9.24 -12.03 -14.54
C ILE A 56 8.60 -12.68 -15.76
N PHE A 57 8.95 -12.20 -16.94
CA PHE A 57 8.53 -12.76 -18.21
C PHE A 57 9.71 -12.79 -19.18
N GLY A 58 10.19 -14.00 -19.48
CA GLY A 58 11.45 -14.18 -20.18
C GLY A 58 12.58 -13.49 -19.42
N ASN A 59 13.20 -12.50 -20.05
CA ASN A 59 14.33 -11.74 -19.49
C ASN A 59 13.90 -10.37 -18.91
N CYS A 60 12.60 -10.10 -18.82
CA CYS A 60 12.07 -8.82 -18.36
C CYS A 60 11.43 -8.92 -16.97
N ILE A 61 11.62 -7.87 -16.17
CA ILE A 61 10.92 -7.66 -14.89
C ILE A 61 9.85 -6.58 -15.14
N MET A 62 8.58 -6.93 -14.99
CA MET A 62 7.42 -6.08 -15.26
C MET A 62 6.72 -5.65 -13.96
N LYS A 63 6.15 -4.45 -13.95
CA LYS A 63 5.25 -3.97 -12.89
C LYS A 63 3.99 -3.39 -13.50
N TYR A 64 2.84 -3.96 -13.16
CA TYR A 64 1.58 -3.53 -13.77
C TYR A 64 0.94 -2.38 -13.01
N SER A 65 0.29 -1.49 -13.75
CA SER A 65 -0.54 -0.43 -13.18
C SER A 65 -1.83 -0.23 -13.98
N LEU A 66 -2.90 0.11 -13.27
CA LEU A 66 -4.20 0.48 -13.83
C LEU A 66 -4.49 1.94 -13.47
N LEU A 67 -4.67 2.73 -14.52
CA LEU A 67 -4.85 4.17 -14.45
C LEU A 67 -6.30 4.52 -14.82
N PRO A 68 -7.07 5.17 -13.94
CA PRO A 68 -8.38 5.68 -14.32
C PRO A 68 -8.26 6.65 -15.51
N SER A 69 -9.08 6.45 -16.54
CA SER A 69 -8.94 7.16 -17.82
C SER A 69 -10.09 8.12 -18.14
N THR A 70 -11.23 8.00 -17.45
CA THR A 70 -12.40 8.85 -17.71
C THR A 70 -12.32 10.18 -16.96
N ALA A 71 -12.95 11.22 -17.51
CA ALA A 71 -13.07 12.53 -16.85
C ALA A 71 -13.78 12.41 -15.50
N THR A 72 -14.88 11.65 -15.44
CA THR A 72 -15.63 11.38 -14.21
C THR A 72 -14.76 10.76 -13.12
N GLN A 73 -13.92 9.78 -13.46
CA GLN A 73 -12.99 9.20 -12.47
C GLN A 73 -11.97 10.22 -11.95
N ARG A 74 -11.52 11.17 -12.78
CA ARG A 74 -10.58 12.22 -12.37
C ARG A 74 -11.24 13.26 -11.46
N GLU A 75 -12.49 13.61 -11.73
CA GLU A 75 -13.27 14.51 -10.88
C GLU A 75 -13.51 13.88 -9.50
N LEU A 76 -13.93 12.60 -9.48
CA LEU A 76 -14.17 11.85 -8.24
C LEU A 76 -12.91 11.65 -7.39
N TYR A 77 -11.71 11.66 -7.99
CA TYR A 77 -10.46 11.61 -7.24
C TYR A 77 -10.29 12.83 -6.31
N ASN A 78 -10.80 13.98 -6.73
CA ASN A 78 -10.70 15.23 -5.99
C ASN A 78 -11.78 15.40 -4.92
N GLU A 79 -12.77 14.51 -4.87
CA GLU A 79 -13.75 14.46 -3.79
C GLU A 79 -13.16 13.73 -2.57
N THR A 80 -13.19 14.36 -1.39
CA THR A 80 -12.81 13.70 -0.12
C THR A 80 -14.08 13.49 0.65
N VAL A 81 -14.37 12.25 1.03
CA VAL A 81 -15.55 12.00 1.84
C VAL A 81 -15.17 11.74 3.28
N LYS A 82 -15.80 12.51 4.17
CA LYS A 82 -15.70 12.32 5.61
C LYS A 82 -16.69 11.23 6.02
N LEU A 83 -16.23 10.30 6.86
CA LEU A 83 -17.05 9.19 7.36
C LEU A 83 -18.07 9.63 8.42
N ASP A 84 -18.09 10.92 8.77
CA ASP A 84 -19.02 11.50 9.73
C ASP A 84 -20.46 11.57 9.17
N ASP A 85 -20.61 11.52 7.84
CA ASP A 85 -21.90 11.60 7.14
C ASP A 85 -22.53 10.18 7.00
N GLU A 86 -23.22 9.73 8.05
CA GLU A 86 -24.29 8.69 8.11
C GLU A 86 -24.09 7.31 7.42
N GLY A 87 -22.94 7.01 6.83
CA GLY A 87 -22.68 5.78 6.10
C GLY A 87 -21.37 5.13 6.54
N GLY A 88 -21.46 4.15 7.45
CA GLY A 88 -20.31 3.35 7.89
C GLY A 88 -19.71 2.45 6.79
N ASP A 89 -19.32 1.22 7.16
CA ASP A 89 -18.59 0.21 6.34
C ASP A 89 -19.17 -0.06 4.93
N TYR A 90 -20.39 0.37 4.67
CA TYR A 90 -21.14 0.15 3.43
C TYR A 90 -21.03 1.29 2.40
N LEU A 91 -20.44 2.42 2.76
CA LEU A 91 -20.44 3.62 1.91
C LEU A 91 -19.73 3.42 0.57
N LEU A 92 -18.53 2.81 0.59
CA LEU A 92 -17.72 2.62 -0.60
C LEU A 92 -18.36 1.68 -1.62
N HIS A 93 -18.99 0.59 -1.17
CA HIS A 93 -19.63 -0.35 -2.11
C HIS A 93 -20.87 0.28 -2.77
N ARG A 94 -21.63 1.10 -2.04
CA ARG A 94 -22.80 1.79 -2.61
C ARG A 94 -22.40 2.82 -3.65
N TRP A 95 -21.30 3.54 -3.44
CA TRP A 95 -20.76 4.43 -4.47
C TRP A 95 -20.25 3.67 -5.68
N LEU A 96 -19.59 2.53 -5.46
CA LEU A 96 -19.15 1.67 -6.55
C LEU A 96 -20.33 1.21 -7.41
N GLN A 97 -21.40 0.76 -6.76
CA GLN A 97 -22.65 0.34 -7.42
C GLN A 97 -23.31 1.51 -8.17
N SER A 98 -23.45 2.66 -7.52
CA SER A 98 -24.11 3.84 -8.09
C SER A 98 -23.36 4.38 -9.31
N PHE A 99 -22.03 4.42 -9.24
CA PHE A 99 -21.18 4.78 -10.35
C PHE A 99 -21.34 3.81 -11.52
N ASN A 100 -21.24 2.51 -11.29
CA ASN A 100 -21.35 1.50 -12.36
C ASN A 100 -22.76 1.43 -12.98
N SER A 101 -23.78 1.89 -12.26
CA SER A 101 -25.16 1.98 -12.80
C SER A 101 -25.33 3.11 -13.82
N SER A 102 -24.47 4.13 -13.75
CA SER A 102 -24.59 5.36 -14.56
C SER A 102 -23.39 5.59 -15.50
N HIS A 103 -22.24 4.99 -15.21
CA HIS A 103 -20.98 5.22 -15.88
C HIS A 103 -20.23 3.90 -16.08
N ALA A 104 -19.48 3.80 -17.19
CA ALA A 104 -18.55 2.71 -17.40
C ALA A 104 -17.15 3.08 -16.89
N ALA A 105 -16.62 2.35 -15.92
CA ALA A 105 -15.23 2.51 -15.47
C ALA A 105 -14.27 2.08 -16.58
N LYS A 106 -13.34 2.95 -16.98
CA LYS A 106 -12.30 2.61 -17.97
C LYS A 106 -10.92 2.85 -17.39
N TYR A 107 -10.03 1.90 -17.61
CA TYR A 107 -8.66 1.95 -17.12
C TYR A 107 -7.67 1.81 -18.26
N LEU A 108 -6.61 2.61 -18.23
CA LEU A 108 -5.43 2.43 -19.05
C LEU A 108 -4.50 1.46 -18.32
N PHE A 109 -4.19 0.35 -18.97
CA PHE A 109 -3.24 -0.64 -18.49
C PHE A 109 -1.82 -0.25 -18.92
N SER A 110 -0.88 -0.21 -17.97
CA SER A 110 0.52 0.13 -18.20
C SER A 110 1.43 -0.89 -17.51
N VAL A 111 2.60 -1.12 -18.10
CA VAL A 111 3.64 -2.08 -17.69
C VAL A 111 4.94 -1.36 -17.34
#